data_AF-A0A023G8N4-F1
#
_entry.id   AF-A0A023G8N4-F1
#
_cell.length_a   1.000
_cell.length_b   1.000
_cell.length_c   1.000
_cell.angle_alpha   90.00
_cell.angle_beta   90.00
_cell.angle_gamma   90.00
#
_symmetry.space_group_name_H-M   'P 1'
#
loop_
_entity.id
_entity.type
_entity.pdbx_description
1 polymer ?
#
loop_
_entity_poly.entity_id
_entity_poly.type
_entity_poly.pdbx_seq_one_letter_code
_entity_poly.pdbx_strand_id
1 'polypeptide(L)' 'MIRSYELGVLLFPASFGQATTFIVSDESCSSSALYLPLPYDLPLVPYTSDDEPWTWDSQHRELPDRFGNMWCPPAGRHGR' A
#
# COMPACT_ATOMS: atom_id res chain seq x y z
N MET A 1 11.88 -20.84 -10.64
CA MET A 1 13.02 -19.92 -10.79
C MET A 1 12.57 -18.54 -10.32
N ILE A 2 13.26 -17.99 -9.32
CA ILE A 2 13.03 -16.62 -8.84
C ILE A 2 13.70 -15.66 -9.84
N ARG A 3 12.98 -14.62 -10.27
CA ARG A 3 13.40 -13.72 -11.36
C ARG A 3 14.11 -12.44 -10.89
N SER A 4 13.92 -12.07 -9.63
CA SER A 4 14.41 -10.82 -9.03
C SER A 4 14.98 -11.06 -7.64
N TYR A 5 15.86 -10.18 -7.18
CA TYR A 5 16.41 -10.22 -5.83
C TYR A 5 15.66 -9.21 -4.96
N GLU A 6 14.97 -9.69 -3.94
CA GLU A 6 14.25 -8.88 -2.98
C GLU A 6 14.62 -9.33 -1.57
N LEU A 7 14.58 -8.41 -0.60
CA LEU A 7 14.83 -8.70 0.81
C LEU A 7 13.77 -8.03 1.67
N GLY A 8 13.20 -8.80 2.60
CA GLY A 8 12.22 -8.32 3.56
C GLY A 8 12.50 -8.88 4.95
N VAL A 9 11.84 -8.29 5.96
CA VAL A 9 11.84 -8.80 7.34
C VAL A 9 10.46 -9.33 7.68
N LEU A 10 10.42 -10.41 8.47
CA LEU A 10 9.17 -11.00 8.95
C LEU A 10 9.11 -10.85 10.46
N LEU A 11 8.07 -10.14 10.93
CA LEU A 11 7.81 -9.96 12.34
C LEU A 11 6.87 -11.08 12.81
N PHE A 12 7.33 -11.91 13.74
CA PHE A 12 6.52 -12.94 14.39
C PHE A 12 6.26 -12.55 15.85
N PRO A 13 5.01 -12.58 16.36
CA PRO A 13 4.71 -12.24 17.75
C PRO A 13 5.53 -13.04 18.77
N ALA A 14 5.77 -14.33 18.49
CA ALA A 14 6.56 -15.23 19.33
C ALA A 14 8.03 -14.80 19.48
N SER A 15 8.55 -13.96 18.57
CA SER A 15 9.91 -13.40 18.68
C SER A 15 10.01 -12.28 19.71
N PHE A 16 8.88 -11.77 20.23
CA PHE A 16 8.82 -10.64 21.15
C PHE A 16 8.21 -11.02 22.52
N GLY A 17 8.25 -12.31 22.87
CA GLY A 17 7.77 -12.83 24.16
C GLY A 17 6.77 -13.97 24.01
N GLN A 18 5.78 -14.03 24.90
CA GLN A 18 4.73 -15.06 24.90
C GLN A 18 3.50 -14.66 24.05
N ALA A 19 3.57 -13.53 23.35
CA ALA A 19 2.47 -13.05 22.53
C ALA A 19 2.25 -13.96 21.31
N THR A 20 0.99 -14.20 20.97
CA THR A 20 0.59 -14.97 19.78
C THR A 20 0.12 -14.07 18.64
N THR A 21 -0.18 -12.80 18.92
CA THR A 21 -0.70 -11.82 17.96
C THR A 21 -0.09 -10.44 18.19
N PHE A 22 -0.16 -9.59 17.16
CA PHE A 22 0.05 -8.15 17.27
C PHE A 22 -1.29 -7.45 17.44
N ILE A 23 -1.32 -6.38 18.24
CA ILE A 23 -2.49 -5.49 18.37
C ILE A 23 -2.28 -4.28 17.47
N VAL A 24 -3.31 -3.91 16.72
CA VAL A 24 -3.38 -2.69 15.89
C VAL A 24 -4.48 -1.80 16.46
N SER A 25 -4.12 -0.60 16.90
CA SER A 25 -5.01 0.38 17.57
C SER A 25 -4.39 1.77 17.56
N ASP A 26 -5.15 2.86 17.49
CA ASP A 26 -4.53 4.20 17.53
C ASP A 26 -4.07 4.61 18.95
N GLU A 27 -4.52 3.87 19.97
CA GLU A 27 -4.22 4.15 21.37
C GLU A 27 -3.07 3.28 21.89
N SER A 28 -2.17 3.87 22.69
CA SER A 28 -1.14 3.14 23.43
C SER A 28 -1.78 2.37 24.59
N CYS A 29 -2.30 1.17 24.35
CA CYS A 29 -3.05 0.41 25.33
C CYS A 29 -2.17 -0.56 26.14
N SER A 30 -1.91 -0.20 27.41
CA SER A 30 -1.27 -1.00 28.48
C SER A 30 0.13 -1.58 28.21
N SER A 31 0.98 -1.60 29.24
CA SER A 31 2.38 -1.98 29.18
C SER A 31 2.70 -3.45 28.83
N SER A 32 1.68 -4.30 28.61
CA SER A 32 1.85 -5.73 28.32
C SER A 32 1.45 -6.16 26.90
N ALA A 33 0.84 -5.29 26.11
CA ALA A 33 0.41 -5.62 24.75
C ALA A 33 1.53 -5.45 23.71
N LEU A 34 1.66 -6.41 22.79
CA LEU A 34 2.59 -6.30 21.66
C LEU A 34 1.93 -5.55 20.51
N TYR A 35 2.19 -4.25 20.45
CA TYR A 35 1.60 -3.33 19.49
C TYR A 35 2.35 -3.33 18.14
N LEU A 36 1.61 -3.27 17.03
CA LEU A 36 2.16 -3.09 15.68
C LEU A 36 1.57 -1.84 15.02
N PRO A 37 2.35 -0.76 14.84
CA PRO A 37 1.90 0.40 14.10
C PRO A 37 1.76 0.06 12.62
N LEU A 38 0.60 0.38 12.03
CA LEU A 38 0.41 0.30 10.59
C LEU A 38 0.47 1.70 9.97
N PRO A 39 1.09 1.87 8.79
CA PRO A 39 1.20 3.16 8.12
C PRO A 39 -0.05 3.53 7.29
N TYR A 40 -1.16 2.80 7.47
CA TYR A 40 -2.41 2.96 6.74
C TYR A 40 -3.59 2.53 7.62
N ASP A 41 -4.77 3.06 7.31
CA ASP A 41 -5.99 2.83 8.08
C ASP A 41 -6.54 1.40 7.90
N LEU A 42 -7.27 0.94 8.91
CA LEU A 42 -8.06 -0.29 8.86
C LEU A 42 -9.52 -0.04 9.29
N PRO A 43 -10.51 -0.72 8.68
CA PRO A 43 -10.37 -1.62 7.53
C PRO A 43 -10.03 -0.85 6.25
N LEU A 44 -9.40 -1.54 5.28
CA LEU A 44 -9.19 -0.97 3.95
C LEU A 44 -10.53 -0.67 3.29
N VAL A 45 -10.60 0.41 2.52
CA VAL A 45 -11.80 0.81 1.77
C VAL A 45 -11.83 0.08 0.42
N PRO A 46 -12.85 -0.74 0.13
CA PRO A 46 -12.99 -1.37 -1.19
C PRO A 46 -13.23 -0.33 -2.28
N TYR A 47 -12.73 -0.61 -3.48
CA TYR A 47 -13.01 0.18 -4.68
C TYR A 47 -14.50 0.10 -5.03
N THR A 48 -15.02 1.20 -5.56
CA THR A 48 -16.36 1.28 -6.18
C THR A 48 -16.31 0.79 -7.63
N SER A 49 -17.46 0.80 -8.31
CA SER A 49 -17.54 0.45 -9.74
C SER A 49 -16.80 1.42 -10.65
N ASP A 50 -16.56 2.64 -10.17
CA ASP A 50 -16.01 3.75 -10.95
C ASP A 50 -14.51 3.95 -10.66
N ASP A 51 -13.97 3.25 -9.66
CA ASP A 51 -12.55 3.30 -9.31
C ASP A 51 -11.74 2.37 -10.21
N GLU A 52 -10.59 2.86 -10.66
CA GLU A 52 -9.63 2.09 -11.45
C GLU A 52 -8.25 2.11 -10.78
N PRO A 53 -7.48 1.01 -10.85
CA PRO A 53 -6.11 1.03 -10.38
C PRO A 53 -5.26 1.99 -11.23
N TRP A 54 -4.39 2.76 -10.56
CA TRP A 54 -3.44 3.62 -11.27
C TRP A 54 -2.50 2.80 -12.16
N THR A 55 -2.45 3.15 -13.44
CA THR A 55 -1.50 2.62 -14.41
C THR A 55 -0.73 3.77 -15.02
N TRP A 56 0.60 3.72 -14.91
CA TRP A 56 1.46 4.83 -15.28
C TRP A 56 1.44 5.16 -16.78
N ASP A 57 1.03 4.23 -17.62
CA ASP A 57 0.97 4.35 -19.08
C ASP A 57 -0.44 4.67 -19.63
N SER A 58 -1.47 4.62 -18.78
CA SER A 58 -2.81 5.06 -19.14
C SER A 58 -2.90 6.58 -19.16
N GLN A 59 -3.72 7.12 -20.06
CA GLN A 59 -3.98 8.56 -20.11
C GLN A 59 -5.18 8.88 -19.22
N HIS A 60 -5.03 9.86 -18.34
CA HIS A 60 -6.14 10.38 -17.51
C HIS A 60 -6.42 11.82 -17.95
N ARG A 61 -7.51 12.00 -18.70
CA ARG A 61 -7.90 13.27 -19.33
C ARG A 61 -9.24 13.80 -18.82
N GLU A 62 -9.86 13.11 -17.88
CA GLU A 62 -11.21 13.40 -17.40
C GLU A 62 -11.19 14.58 -16.41
N LEU A 63 -10.22 14.58 -15.48
CA LEU A 63 -10.06 15.60 -14.45
C LEU A 63 -8.58 15.96 -14.24
N PRO A 64 -8.26 17.24 -13.94
CA PRO A 64 -6.91 17.64 -13.61
C PRO A 64 -6.49 17.12 -12.24
N ASP A 65 -5.18 16.93 -12.06
CA ASP A 65 -4.56 16.65 -10.77
C ASP A 65 -4.62 17.86 -9.82
N ARG A 66 -4.08 17.69 -8.62
CA ARG A 66 -4.01 18.75 -7.57
C ARG A 66 -3.24 20.01 -7.99
N PHE A 67 -2.52 20.00 -9.11
CA PHE A 67 -1.75 21.12 -9.65
C PHE A 67 -2.33 21.66 -10.97
N GLY A 68 -3.48 21.14 -11.43
CA GLY A 68 -4.13 21.59 -12.65
C GLY A 68 -3.63 20.89 -13.92
N ASN A 69 -2.85 19.81 -13.82
CA ASN A 69 -2.29 19.10 -14.97
C ASN A 69 -3.05 17.81 -15.28
N MET A 70 -3.00 17.39 -16.54
CA MET A 70 -3.53 16.08 -16.98
C MET A 70 -2.38 15.07 -17.09
N TRP A 71 -2.65 13.80 -16.80
CA TRP A 71 -1.67 12.74 -17.03
C TRP A 71 -1.77 12.21 -18.46
N CYS A 72 -0.85 12.66 -19.32
CA CYS A 72 -0.77 12.25 -20.72
C CYS A 72 0.63 11.66 -21.01
N PRO A 73 0.93 10.43 -20.55
CA PRO A 73 2.18 9.78 -20.92
C PRO A 73 2.26 9.65 -22.44
N PRO A 74 3.46 9.73 -23.03
CA PRO A 74 3.62 9.55 -24.47
C PRO A 74 3.02 8.21 -24.88
N ALA A 75 2.05 8.22 -25.81
CA ALA A 75 1.62 6.99 -26.47
C ALA A 75 2.87 6.34 -27.07
N GLY A 76 3.20 5.14 -26.61
CA GLY A 76 4.52 4.55 -26.85
C GLY A 76 4.96 4.71 -28.30
N ARG A 77 6.21 5.17 -28.50
CA ARG A 77 6.98 4.67 -29.63
C ARG A 77 6.94 3.16 -29.48
N HIS A 78 6.10 2.50 -30.26
CA HIS A 78 6.24 1.07 -30.49
C HIS A 78 7.64 0.88 -31.08
N GLY A 79 8.60 0.55 -30.22
CA GLY A 79 9.88 0.02 -30.63
C GLY A 79 9.61 -1.30 -31.35
N ARG A 80 9.50 -1.21 -32.67
CA ARG A 80 9.95 -2.25 -33.59
C ARG A 80 11.24 -1.75 -34.21
#